data_AF-A0A6F9C9D9-F1
#
_entry.id   AF-A0A6F9C9D9-F1
#
_cell.length_a   1.000
_cell.length_b   1.000
_cell.length_c   1.000
_cell.angle_alpha   90.00
_cell.angle_beta   90.00
_cell.angle_gamma   90.00
#
_symmetry.space_group_name_H-M   'P 1'
#
loop_
_entity.id
_entity.type
_entity.pdbx_description
1 polymer ?
#
loop_
_entity_poly.entity_id
_entity_poly.type
_entity_poly.pdbx_seq_one_letter_code
_entity_poly.pdbx_strand_id
1 'polypeptide(L)'
;MTPVEGHSNWAGERRILRGFVSDSRDVDAKLMVEQASLRQQVVEEDTEDWQRSPDFTGLERVGGVDLSFIKGDDVNACAQLVVLSYPDLEGLFEHTG
;
A
#
# COMPACT_ATOMS: atom_id res chain seq x y z
N MET A 1 -51.25 -23.34 15.65
CA MET A 1 -49.94 -22.66 15.66
C MET A 1 -49.98 -21.59 14.59
N THR A 2 -50.13 -20.33 14.98
CA THR A 2 -50.13 -19.17 14.09
C THR A 2 -48.71 -18.58 14.06
N PRO A 3 -48.15 -18.19 12.90
CA PRO A 3 -46.88 -17.49 12.86
C PRO A 3 -47.04 -16.07 13.44
N VAL A 4 -46.06 -15.64 14.22
CA VAL A 4 -46.00 -14.28 14.77
C VAL A 4 -45.31 -13.40 13.73
N GLU A 5 -46.02 -12.39 13.20
CA GLU A 5 -45.47 -11.42 12.26
C GLU A 5 -44.46 -10.51 12.97
N GLY A 6 -43.20 -10.63 12.61
CA GLY A 6 -42.15 -9.69 13.01
C GLY A 6 -42.24 -8.42 12.19
N HIS A 7 -42.83 -7.37 12.75
CA HIS A 7 -42.80 -6.02 12.19
C HIS A 7 -41.40 -5.41 12.34
N SER A 8 -40.51 -5.65 11.37
CA SER A 8 -39.25 -4.90 11.24
C SER A 8 -39.44 -3.74 10.27
N ASN A 9 -39.89 -2.61 10.82
CA ASN A 9 -40.10 -1.37 10.09
C ASN A 9 -38.77 -0.58 9.98
N TRP A 10 -37.86 -1.01 9.10
CA TRP A 10 -36.57 -0.33 8.85
C TRP A 10 -36.50 0.26 7.43
N ALA A 11 -37.58 0.91 6.99
CA ALA A 11 -37.60 1.66 5.73
C ALA A 11 -37.27 3.17 5.90
N GLY A 12 -37.00 3.65 7.11
CA GLY A 12 -36.91 5.09 7.43
C GLY A 12 -35.51 5.70 7.58
N GLU A 13 -34.46 4.93 7.91
CA GLU A 13 -33.19 5.52 8.38
C GLU A 13 -32.02 5.54 7.36
N ARG A 14 -32.28 5.26 6.07
CA ARG A 14 -31.22 5.29 5.04
C ARG A 14 -31.05 6.64 4.34
N ARG A 15 -31.43 7.76 4.98
CA ARG A 15 -31.43 9.08 4.32
C ARG A 15 -30.31 10.03 4.75
N ILE A 16 -29.53 9.73 5.80
CA ILE A 16 -28.59 10.72 6.37
C ILE A 16 -27.10 10.42 6.14
N LEU A 17 -26.71 9.25 5.59
CA LEU A 17 -25.30 8.90 5.36
C LEU A 17 -24.83 8.91 3.89
N ARG A 18 -25.57 9.56 2.97
CA ARG A 18 -25.18 9.66 1.55
C ARG A 18 -24.30 10.88 1.20
N GLY A 19 -23.80 11.61 2.20
CA GLY A 19 -23.17 12.92 1.98
C GLY A 19 -21.64 12.97 1.95
N PHE A 20 -20.91 11.91 2.31
CA PHE A 20 -19.46 12.03 2.57
C PHE A 20 -18.59 10.84 2.18
N VAL A 21 -19.11 9.91 1.36
CA VAL A 21 -18.29 8.88 0.72
C VAL A 21 -18.36 9.16 -0.77
N SER A 22 -17.29 9.71 -1.34
CA SER A 22 -17.05 9.69 -2.78
C SER A 22 -17.34 8.28 -3.29
N ASP A 23 -18.17 8.14 -4.32
CA ASP A 23 -18.64 6.84 -4.81
C ASP A 23 -17.44 5.89 -5.00
N SER A 24 -17.35 4.84 -4.17
CA SER A 24 -16.20 3.92 -4.10
C SER A 24 -15.79 3.42 -5.49
N ARG A 25 -16.78 3.27 -6.39
CA ARG A 25 -16.61 2.80 -7.76
C ARG A 25 -15.78 3.74 -8.63
N ASP A 26 -15.87 5.05 -8.41
CA ASP A 26 -15.09 6.02 -9.18
C ASP A 26 -13.62 6.00 -8.76
N VAL A 27 -13.35 5.77 -7.47
CA VAL A 27 -11.99 5.59 -6.94
C VAL A 27 -11.38 4.30 -7.46
N ASP A 28 -12.13 3.19 -7.41
CA ASP A 28 -11.69 1.89 -7.92
C ASP A 28 -11.38 1.96 -9.42
N ALA A 29 -12.27 2.55 -10.23
CA ALA A 29 -12.05 2.71 -11.66
C ALA A 29 -10.80 3.55 -11.97
N LYS A 30 -10.59 4.63 -11.21
CA LYS A 30 -9.38 5.46 -11.34
C LYS A 30 -8.13 4.66 -10.99
N LEU A 31 -8.13 3.91 -9.89
CA LEU A 31 -6.98 3.09 -9.48
C LEU A 31 -6.64 2.02 -10.52
N MET A 32 -7.64 1.39 -11.13
CA MET A 32 -7.42 0.39 -12.19
C MET A 32 -6.74 1.01 -13.41
N VAL A 33 -7.18 2.20 -13.84
CA VAL A 33 -6.56 2.92 -14.97
C VAL A 33 -5.13 3.33 -14.63
N GLU A 34 -4.91 3.88 -13.43
CA GLU A 34 -3.59 4.30 -12.99
C GLU A 34 -2.62 3.12 -12.88
N GLN A 35 -3.04 2.02 -12.25
CA GLN A 35 -2.23 0.81 -12.12
C GLN A 35 -1.89 0.22 -13.49
N ALA A 36 -2.82 0.21 -14.44
CA ALA A 36 -2.58 -0.27 -15.80
C ALA A 36 -1.59 0.63 -16.57
N SER A 37 -1.62 1.94 -16.35
CA SER A 37 -0.69 2.89 -16.95
C SER A 37 0.72 2.77 -16.35
N LEU A 38 0.84 2.71 -15.03
CA LEU A 38 2.12 2.58 -14.34
C LEU A 38 2.79 1.23 -14.61
N ARG A 39 2.01 0.14 -14.72
CA ARG A 39 2.54 -1.18 -15.03
C ARG A 39 3.26 -1.25 -16.38
N GLN A 40 2.84 -0.43 -17.36
CA GLN A 40 3.52 -0.36 -18.66
C GLN A 40 4.90 0.30 -18.60
N GLN A 41 5.22 0.97 -17.49
CA GLN A 41 6.49 1.67 -17.28
C GLN A 41 7.50 0.83 -16.47
N VAL A 42 7.12 -0.39 -16.06
CA VAL A 42 8.04 -1.29 -15.35
C VAL A 42 9.10 -1.80 -16.32
N VAL A 43 10.37 -1.58 -15.95
CA VAL A 43 11.51 -2.18 -16.62
C VAL A 43 11.87 -3.46 -15.88
N GLU A 44 11.75 -4.59 -16.55
CA GLU A 44 11.97 -5.93 -15.95
C GLU A 44 13.41 -6.44 -16.13
N GLU A 45 14.25 -5.70 -16.84
CA GLU A 45 15.66 -6.05 -17.10
C GLU A 45 16.63 -5.23 -16.25
N ASP A 46 17.83 -5.77 -16.05
CA ASP A 46 18.91 -5.08 -15.33
C ASP A 46 19.42 -3.85 -16.10
N THR A 47 19.32 -2.68 -15.47
CA THR A 47 19.72 -1.39 -16.05
C THR A 47 21.14 -0.99 -15.69
N GLU A 48 21.65 -1.44 -14.54
CA GLU A 48 22.94 -1.04 -13.99
C GLU A 48 24.02 -2.11 -14.16
N ASP A 49 25.29 -1.68 -14.27
CA ASP A 49 26.42 -2.61 -14.47
C ASP A 49 26.63 -3.56 -13.27
N TRP A 50 26.39 -3.08 -12.05
CA TRP A 50 26.56 -3.90 -10.83
C TRP A 50 25.58 -5.07 -10.78
N GLN A 51 24.41 -4.98 -11.43
CA GLN A 51 23.44 -6.10 -11.48
C GLN A 51 23.94 -7.27 -12.33
N ARG A 52 24.82 -7.00 -13.29
CA ARG A 52 25.38 -8.02 -14.20
C ARG A 52 26.62 -8.70 -13.63
N SER A 53 27.20 -8.15 -12.56
CA SER A 53 28.33 -8.79 -11.87
C SER A 53 27.82 -9.92 -10.97
N PRO A 54 28.38 -11.14 -11.04
CA PRO A 54 27.96 -12.27 -10.21
C PRO A 54 28.02 -12.02 -8.70
N ASP A 55 28.86 -11.08 -8.28
CA ASP A 55 29.09 -10.67 -6.89
C ASP A 55 28.55 -9.27 -6.56
N PHE A 56 27.82 -8.65 -7.50
CA PHE A 56 27.34 -7.27 -7.42
C PHE A 56 28.44 -6.22 -7.23
N THR A 57 29.64 -6.46 -7.78
CA THR A 57 30.73 -5.48 -7.78
C THR A 57 30.25 -4.10 -8.25
N GLY A 58 30.46 -3.09 -7.42
CA GLY A 58 30.01 -1.71 -7.65
C GLY A 58 28.75 -1.32 -6.86
N LEU A 59 28.01 -2.28 -6.29
CA LEU A 59 26.92 -1.98 -5.35
C LEU A 59 27.50 -1.62 -3.99
N GLU A 60 27.27 -0.39 -3.54
CA GLU A 60 27.81 0.09 -2.25
C GLU A 60 26.78 0.13 -1.13
N ARG A 61 25.48 0.23 -1.49
CA ARG A 61 24.41 0.48 -0.53
C ARG A 61 23.14 -0.24 -0.92
N VAL A 62 22.43 -0.75 0.07
CA VAL A 62 21.11 -1.36 -0.09
C VAL A 62 20.11 -0.63 0.79
N GLY A 63 19.00 -0.22 0.19
CA GLY A 63 17.87 0.39 0.90
C GLY A 63 16.85 -0.65 1.34
N GLY A 64 16.25 -0.45 2.51
CA GLY A 64 15.10 -1.23 2.99
C GLY A 64 13.97 -0.29 3.41
N VAL A 65 12.73 -0.66 3.11
CA VAL A 65 11.54 0.07 3.52
C VAL A 65 10.53 -0.84 4.20
N ASP A 66 9.88 -0.35 5.25
CA ASP A 66 8.74 -1.00 5.92
C ASP A 66 7.61 0.01 6.15
N LEU A 67 6.37 -0.48 6.14
CA LEU A 67 5.18 0.29 6.50
C LEU A 67 4.30 -0.54 7.43
N SER A 68 4.17 -0.09 8.67
CA SER A 68 3.48 -0.82 9.73
C SER A 68 2.27 -0.04 10.25
N PHE A 69 1.06 -0.58 10.04
CA PHE A 69 -0.18 -0.01 10.58
C PHE A 69 -0.29 -0.21 12.09
N ILE A 70 -0.88 0.77 12.78
CA ILE A 70 -1.10 0.69 14.21
C ILE A 70 -2.25 -0.27 14.49
N LYS A 71 -2.08 -1.18 15.45
CA LYS A 71 -3.13 -2.17 15.77
C LYS A 71 -4.43 -1.47 16.19
N GLY A 72 -5.50 -1.72 15.44
CA GLY A 72 -6.81 -1.11 15.67
C GLY A 72 -6.99 0.26 15.02
N ASP A 73 -6.05 0.67 14.16
CA ASP A 73 -6.08 1.90 13.37
C ASP A 73 -5.70 1.60 11.91
N ASP A 74 -6.69 1.65 11.04
CA ASP A 74 -6.55 1.30 9.62
C ASP A 74 -6.09 2.49 8.75
N VAL A 75 -5.77 3.63 9.37
CA VAL A 75 -5.39 4.87 8.68
C VAL A 75 -3.95 5.26 9.00
N ASN A 76 -3.56 5.20 10.28
CA ASN A 76 -2.22 5.60 10.69
C ASN A 76 -1.23 4.42 10.59
N ALA A 77 -0.10 4.69 9.94
CA ALA A 77 1.00 3.76 9.81
C ALA A 77 2.33 4.47 10.12
N CYS A 78 3.29 3.70 10.61
CA CYS A 78 4.68 4.11 10.75
C CYS A 78 5.43 3.67 9.49
N ALA A 79 6.11 4.60 8.83
CA ALA A 79 6.98 4.30 7.70
C ALA A 79 8.44 4.28 8.16
N GLN A 80 9.21 3.32 7.66
CA GLN A 80 10.64 3.21 7.94
C GLN A 80 11.42 3.15 6.64
N LEU A 81 12.52 3.90 6.57
CA LEU A 81 13.55 3.79 5.53
C LEU A 81 14.91 3.56 6.21
N VAL A 82 15.65 2.56 5.75
CA VAL A 82 17.04 2.30 6.16
C VAL A 82 17.95 2.21 4.95
N VAL A 83 19.22 2.57 5.12
CA VAL A 83 20.28 2.34 4.14
C VAL A 83 21.43 1.62 4.83
N LEU A 84 21.82 0.49 4.26
CA LEU A 84 22.91 -0.36 4.73
C LEU A 84 24.10 -0.26 3.78
N SER A 85 25.32 -0.42 4.28
CA SER A 85 26.48 -0.69 3.44
C SER A 85 26.36 -2.07 2.79
N TYR A 86 26.98 -2.25 1.62
CA TYR A 86 27.12 -3.55 0.97
C TYR A 86 28.60 -3.80 0.66
N PRO A 87 29.13 -5.01 0.94
CA PRO A 87 28.43 -6.23 1.35
C PRO A 87 28.25 -6.41 2.87
N ASP A 88 28.76 -5.48 3.69
CA ASP A 88 28.83 -5.68 5.16
C ASP A 88 27.47 -5.59 5.88
N LEU A 89 26.46 -4.99 5.25
CA LEU A 89 25.10 -4.81 5.77
C LEU A 89 25.03 -4.01 7.08
N GLU A 90 25.94 -3.05 7.25
CA GLU A 90 25.97 -2.17 8.42
C GLU A 90 25.09 -0.93 8.22
N GLY A 91 24.45 -0.44 9.28
CA GLY A 91 23.57 0.72 9.24
C GLY A 91 24.31 2.02 8.92
N LEU A 92 23.95 2.67 7.81
CA LEU A 92 24.47 4.00 7.44
C LEU A 92 23.44 5.12 7.67
N PHE A 93 22.16 4.80 7.52
CA PHE A 93 21.06 5.77 7.67
C PHE A 93 19.77 5.09 8.10
N GLU A 94 18.98 5.80 8.91
CA GLU A 94 17.61 5.42 9.28
C GLU A 94 16.72 6.66 9.36
N HIS A 95 15.46 6.51 8.93
CA HIS A 95 14.41 7.52 9.08
C HIS A 95 13.07 6.86 9.36
N THR A 96 12.37 7.38 10.36
CA THR A 96 11.03 6.96 10.78
C THR A 96 10.06 8.13 10.60
N GLY A 97 8.92 7.87 9.97
CA GLY A 97 7.83 8.83 9.73
C GLY A 97 6.47 8.32 10.18
#